data_AF-A0A842ZWQ9-F1
#
_entry.id   AF-A0A842ZWQ9-F1
#
_cell.length_a   1.000
_cell.length_b   1.000
_cell.length_c   1.000
_cell.angle_alpha   90.00
_cell.angle_beta   90.00
_cell.angle_gamma   90.00
#
_symmetry.space_group_name_H-M   'P 1'
#
loop_
_entity.id
_entity.type
_entity.pdbx_description
1 polymer ?
#
loop_
_entity_poly.entity_id
_entity_poly.type
_entity_poly.pdbx_seq_one_letter_code
_entity_poly.pdbx_strand_id
1 'polypeptide(L)'
;MSERLGIVVRNLLLDKIREVFKDGVMKIYSGAAPATADEAVTGVPLAIISVAGGTVSTDEFAIPSRWLVTIPGAHVAGTYAVTINVDSVNYTCTFDANAAADHDDNDTIANGLARAINKGCPQVFAIGAGDETTPVSSNIYIQAKIGNLHVGIIDGGGTITIVTLTELLPLHATVDTLQFAKSSAGAMSKSTAVWSDTVITSGVAGYFRIVTSHDDGTLDTATLDQPRLQGSISTSGAELNLSNTSLVAGTTLTIDTYSISLPAE
;
A
#
# COMPACT_ATOMS: atom_id res chain seq x y z
N MET A 1 14.23 20.81 21.66
CA MET A 1 12.98 20.11 22.04
C MET A 1 12.76 19.13 20.90
N SER A 2 12.73 17.81 21.15
CA SER A 2 12.48 16.82 20.10
C SER A 2 10.99 16.52 20.09
N GLU A 3 10.32 16.71 18.96
CA GLU A 3 8.96 16.26 18.76
C GLU A 3 8.92 14.71 18.80
N ARG A 4 7.99 14.14 19.57
CA ARG A 4 7.88 12.69 19.77
C ARG A 4 6.62 12.14 19.11
N LEU A 5 6.78 11.12 18.28
CA LEU A 5 5.68 10.49 17.56
C LEU A 5 5.13 9.29 18.31
N GLY A 6 3.84 9.36 18.66
CA GLY A 6 3.11 8.23 19.22
C GLY A 6 3.08 7.03 18.25
N ILE A 7 2.92 5.83 18.79
CA ILE A 7 2.95 4.58 18.00
C ILE A 7 1.95 4.56 16.83
N VAL A 8 0.74 5.10 17.04
CA VAL A 8 -0.29 5.18 16.01
C VAL A 8 0.14 6.10 14.87
N VAL A 9 0.71 7.27 15.20
CA VAL A 9 1.21 8.22 14.19
C VAL A 9 2.36 7.59 13.40
N ARG A 10 3.28 6.90 14.06
CA ARG A 10 4.38 6.19 13.38
C ARG A 10 3.87 5.14 12.40
N ASN A 11 2.91 4.31 12.82
CA ASN A 11 2.31 3.31 11.93
C ASN A 11 1.59 3.96 10.75
N LEU A 12 0.87 5.07 10.96
CA LEU A 12 0.18 5.79 9.87
C LEU A 12 1.15 6.43 8.88
N LEU A 13 2.25 7.02 9.34
CA LEU A 13 3.29 7.59 8.48
C LEU A 13 3.97 6.51 7.65
N LEU A 14 4.28 5.36 8.28
CA LEU A 14 4.80 4.21 7.56
C LEU A 14 3.79 3.71 6.53
N ASP A 15 2.51 3.54 6.87
CA ASP A 15 1.49 3.13 5.89
C ASP A 15 1.39 4.11 4.70
N LYS A 16 1.73 5.40 4.89
CA LYS A 16 1.89 6.35 3.79
C LYS A 16 3.15 6.15 2.96
N ILE A 17 4.27 5.80 3.56
CA ILE A 17 5.47 5.37 2.83
C ILE A 17 5.16 4.10 1.99
N ARG A 18 4.38 3.15 2.53
CA ARG A 18 3.91 1.97 1.78
C ARG A 18 3.09 2.37 0.55
N GLU A 19 2.28 3.41 0.65
CA GLU A 19 1.49 3.94 -0.47
C GLU A 19 2.37 4.59 -1.54
N VAL A 20 3.41 5.31 -1.14
CA VAL A 20 4.38 5.94 -2.07
C VAL A 20 5.16 4.89 -2.87
N PHE A 21 5.62 3.81 -2.22
CA PHE A 21 6.42 2.76 -2.85
C PHE A 21 5.61 1.52 -3.28
N LYS A 22 4.28 1.66 -3.44
CA LYS A 22 3.38 0.53 -3.76
C LYS A 22 3.69 -0.18 -5.09
N ASP A 23 4.36 0.52 -6.01
CA ASP A 23 4.78 0.03 -7.33
C ASP A 23 6.32 0.08 -7.47
N GLY A 24 7.02 0.02 -6.33
CA GLY A 24 8.47 0.19 -6.29
C GLY A 24 9.26 -1.08 -6.56
N VAL A 25 10.53 -0.89 -6.91
CA VAL A 25 11.59 -1.91 -7.00
C VAL A 25 12.77 -1.52 -6.11
N MET A 26 13.61 -2.49 -5.72
CA MET A 26 14.84 -2.22 -4.98
C MET A 26 16.04 -2.40 -5.90
N LYS A 27 16.71 -1.30 -6.23
CA LYS A 27 17.94 -1.30 -7.04
C LYS A 27 19.15 -1.39 -6.12
N ILE A 28 20.06 -2.32 -6.40
CA ILE A 28 21.29 -2.54 -5.63
C ILE A 28 22.49 -2.07 -6.44
N TYR A 29 23.39 -1.33 -5.79
CA TYR A 29 24.54 -0.70 -6.42
C TYR A 29 25.84 -1.05 -5.68
N SER A 30 26.95 -0.98 -6.42
CA SER A 30 28.29 -1.04 -5.83
C SER A 30 28.76 0.32 -5.32
N GLY A 31 29.80 0.32 -4.49
CA GLY A 31 30.44 1.54 -3.99
C GLY A 31 29.67 2.23 -2.87
N ALA A 32 30.09 3.44 -2.52
CA ALA A 32 29.45 4.23 -1.48
C ALA A 32 28.19 4.92 -2.01
N ALA A 33 27.15 4.96 -1.16
CA ALA A 33 25.93 5.69 -1.46
C ALA A 33 26.22 7.19 -1.69
N PRO A 34 25.49 7.86 -2.60
CA PRO A 34 25.49 9.31 -2.71
C PRO A 34 25.12 9.98 -1.38
N ALA A 35 25.51 11.25 -1.20
CA ALA A 35 25.34 11.93 0.09
C ALA A 35 23.88 12.11 0.48
N THR A 36 23.00 12.21 -0.52
CA THR A 36 21.55 12.23 -0.36
C THR A 36 20.89 11.25 -1.33
N ALA A 37 19.63 10.91 -1.07
CA ALA A 37 18.85 10.08 -2.00
C ALA A 37 18.52 10.82 -3.31
N ASP A 38 18.48 12.16 -3.27
CA ASP A 38 18.13 13.00 -4.42
C ASP A 38 19.26 13.06 -5.45
N GLU A 39 20.52 12.87 -5.02
CA GLU A 39 21.66 12.84 -5.94
C GLU A 39 21.57 11.71 -6.96
N ALA A 40 22.17 11.94 -8.14
CA ALA A 40 22.28 10.92 -9.17
C ALA A 40 23.00 9.67 -8.64
N VAL A 41 22.62 8.52 -9.17
CA VAL A 41 23.19 7.21 -8.81
C VAL A 41 24.71 7.20 -9.06
N THR A 42 25.46 6.61 -8.13
CA THR A 42 26.89 6.34 -8.25
C THR A 42 27.15 4.84 -8.29
N GLY A 43 28.34 4.42 -8.74
CA GLY A 43 28.70 3.02 -8.81
C GLY A 43 28.00 2.25 -9.94
N VAL A 44 28.04 0.92 -9.86
CA VAL A 44 27.54 0.02 -10.91
C VAL A 44 26.25 -0.65 -10.43
N PRO A 45 25.17 -0.70 -11.22
CA PRO A 45 23.97 -1.46 -10.89
C PRO A 45 24.27 -2.97 -10.88
N LEU A 46 23.93 -3.63 -9.77
CA LEU A 46 24.19 -5.05 -9.55
C LEU A 46 22.93 -5.91 -9.67
N ALA A 47 21.76 -5.44 -9.21
CA ALA A 47 20.49 -6.17 -9.29
C ALA A 47 19.28 -5.23 -9.17
N ILE A 48 18.13 -5.65 -9.69
CA ILE A 48 16.83 -4.96 -9.54
C ILE A 48 15.84 -5.92 -8.88
N ILE A 49 15.75 -5.85 -7.57
CA ILE A 49 14.92 -6.74 -6.78
C ILE A 49 13.44 -6.38 -6.93
N SER A 50 12.64 -7.39 -7.25
CA SER A 50 11.18 -7.35 -7.38
C SER A 50 10.57 -8.57 -6.68
N VAL A 51 9.25 -8.73 -6.73
CA VAL A 51 8.59 -9.95 -6.25
C VAL A 51 8.91 -11.10 -7.20
N ALA A 52 9.46 -12.18 -6.64
CA ALA A 52 9.85 -13.41 -7.33
C ALA A 52 10.80 -13.21 -8.55
N GLY A 53 11.48 -12.07 -8.66
CA GLY A 53 12.28 -11.72 -9.85
C GLY A 53 11.43 -11.43 -11.09
N GLY A 54 10.16 -11.07 -10.90
CA GLY A 54 9.27 -10.68 -11.97
C GLY A 54 9.71 -9.37 -12.64
N THR A 55 9.38 -9.23 -13.92
CA THR A 55 9.75 -8.04 -14.69
C THR A 55 8.77 -6.91 -14.37
N VAL A 56 9.31 -5.77 -13.94
CA VAL A 56 8.54 -4.54 -13.72
C VAL A 56 8.91 -3.56 -14.83
N SER A 57 7.97 -3.29 -15.74
CA SER A 57 8.17 -2.25 -16.75
C SER A 57 7.93 -0.86 -16.16
N THR A 58 8.48 0.18 -16.79
CA THR A 58 8.41 1.55 -16.26
C THR A 58 6.96 1.97 -16.05
N ASP A 59 6.06 1.72 -17.00
CA ASP A 59 4.69 2.23 -17.01
C ASP A 59 3.61 1.25 -16.52
N GLU A 60 4.02 0.15 -15.89
CA GLU A 60 3.10 -0.87 -15.40
C GLU A 60 2.83 -0.67 -13.91
N PHE A 61 1.61 -0.25 -13.59
CA PHE A 61 1.16 0.04 -12.24
C PHE A 61 0.13 -0.97 -11.77
N ALA A 62 0.19 -1.32 -10.49
CA ALA A 62 -0.81 -2.19 -9.92
C ALA A 62 -2.16 -1.47 -9.83
N ILE A 63 -3.21 -2.10 -10.36
CA ILE A 63 -4.56 -1.54 -10.31
C ILE A 63 -5.25 -2.03 -9.03
N PRO A 64 -5.71 -1.12 -8.15
CA PRO A 64 -6.30 -1.49 -6.87
C PRO A 64 -7.63 -2.22 -7.04
N SER A 65 -7.91 -3.09 -6.07
CA SER A 65 -9.22 -3.73 -5.92
C SER A 65 -10.31 -2.67 -5.75
N ARG A 66 -11.45 -2.88 -6.43
CA ARG A 66 -12.62 -1.99 -6.43
C ARG A 66 -13.88 -2.77 -6.20
N TRP A 67 -14.76 -2.18 -5.40
CA TRP A 67 -16.04 -2.73 -5.02
C TRP A 67 -17.15 -1.71 -5.19
N LEU A 68 -18.31 -2.20 -5.59
CA LEU A 68 -19.57 -1.49 -5.51
C LEU A 68 -20.40 -2.14 -4.42
N VAL A 69 -20.87 -1.32 -3.49
CA VAL A 69 -21.80 -1.72 -2.44
C VAL A 69 -23.09 -0.94 -2.67
N THR A 70 -24.22 -1.63 -2.78
CA THR A 70 -25.51 -0.98 -3.03
C THR A 70 -26.34 -0.92 -1.75
N ILE A 71 -26.83 0.27 -1.43
CA ILE A 71 -27.84 0.51 -0.42
C ILE A 71 -29.20 0.30 -1.11
N PRO A 72 -30.00 -0.68 -0.68
CA PRO A 72 -31.27 -0.98 -1.32
C PRO A 72 -32.27 0.16 -1.22
N GLY A 73 -33.13 0.25 -2.22
CA GLY A 73 -34.21 1.23 -2.25
C GLY A 73 -35.38 0.91 -1.34
N ALA A 74 -35.21 1.31 -0.08
CA ALA A 74 -36.20 1.62 0.94
C ALA A 74 -35.39 1.81 2.21
N HIS A 75 -34.90 3.03 2.46
CA HIS A 75 -34.17 3.31 3.68
C HIS A 75 -35.05 2.92 4.88
N VAL A 76 -34.46 2.19 5.79
CA VAL A 76 -35.10 1.78 7.04
C VAL A 76 -34.23 2.22 8.20
N ALA A 77 -34.89 2.64 9.27
CA ALA A 77 -34.25 2.92 10.54
C ALA A 77 -33.51 1.65 11.01
N GLY A 78 -32.22 1.78 11.32
CA GLY A 78 -31.38 0.62 11.61
C GLY A 78 -29.90 0.93 11.49
N THR A 79 -29.09 -0.06 11.84
CA THR A 79 -27.64 0.00 11.67
C THR A 79 -27.23 -0.68 10.37
N TYR A 80 -26.57 0.09 9.51
CA TYR A 80 -25.91 -0.39 8.31
C TYR A 80 -24.46 -0.72 8.66
N ALA A 81 -23.96 -1.88 8.24
CA ALA A 81 -22.61 -2.30 8.58
C ALA A 81 -21.91 -2.97 7.40
N VAL A 82 -20.69 -2.54 7.11
CA VAL A 82 -19.78 -3.21 6.16
C VAL A 82 -18.59 -3.72 6.94
N THR A 83 -18.20 -4.97 6.72
CA THR A 83 -16.90 -5.46 7.17
C THR A 83 -15.94 -5.54 6.00
N ILE A 84 -14.79 -4.91 6.17
CA ILE A 84 -13.72 -4.83 5.18
C ILE A 84 -12.59 -5.74 5.65
N ASN A 85 -12.29 -6.78 4.89
CA ASN A 85 -11.12 -7.62 5.12
C ASN A 85 -9.93 -7.04 4.34
N VAL A 86 -8.85 -6.75 5.05
CA VAL A 86 -7.58 -6.28 4.48
C VAL A 86 -6.47 -7.15 5.04
N ASP A 87 -5.78 -7.91 4.19
CA ASP A 87 -4.67 -8.79 4.60
C ASP A 87 -5.01 -9.67 5.83
N SER A 88 -6.20 -10.28 5.86
CA SER A 88 -6.73 -11.08 6.98
C SER A 88 -7.14 -10.33 8.25
N VAL A 89 -7.13 -8.99 8.23
CA VAL A 89 -7.67 -8.14 9.32
C VAL A 89 -9.03 -7.59 8.93
N ASN A 90 -10.02 -7.75 9.80
CA ASN A 90 -11.38 -7.25 9.59
C ASN A 90 -11.57 -5.86 10.22
N TYR A 91 -12.11 -4.93 9.45
CA TYR A 91 -12.54 -3.60 9.88
C TYR A 91 -14.05 -3.48 9.69
N THR A 92 -14.80 -3.59 10.78
CA THR A 92 -16.26 -3.44 10.77
C THR A 92 -16.61 -1.96 10.96
N CYS A 93 -17.26 -1.40 9.95
CA CYS A 93 -17.65 0.01 9.90
C CYS A 93 -19.17 0.09 9.93
N THR A 94 -19.71 0.87 10.85
CA THR A 94 -21.16 0.97 11.08
C THR A 94 -21.65 2.39 10.93
N PHE A 95 -22.86 2.54 10.41
CA PHE A 95 -23.62 3.77 10.41
C PHE A 95 -25.01 3.50 10.99
N ASP A 96 -25.36 4.21 12.06
CA ASP A 96 -26.66 4.08 12.71
C ASP A 96 -27.62 5.15 12.19
N ALA A 97 -28.57 4.73 11.36
CA ALA A 97 -29.60 5.61 10.82
C ALA A 97 -30.67 6.00 11.87
N ASN A 98 -30.67 5.38 13.06
CA ASN A 98 -31.58 5.76 14.15
C ASN A 98 -31.14 7.04 14.89
N ALA A 99 -29.87 7.43 14.77
CA ALA A 99 -29.25 8.41 15.66
C ALA A 99 -29.33 9.87 15.18
N ALA A 100 -29.88 10.17 13.99
CA ALA A 100 -29.98 11.54 13.51
C ALA A 100 -31.33 11.86 12.86
N ALA A 101 -31.76 13.11 13.04
CA ALA A 101 -33.09 13.60 12.72
C ALA A 101 -33.31 13.99 11.24
N ASP A 102 -32.43 13.58 10.32
CA ASP A 102 -32.43 14.06 8.92
C ASP A 102 -31.83 13.01 7.94
N HIS A 103 -32.04 11.72 8.21
CA HIS A 103 -31.44 10.60 7.46
C HIS A 103 -32.46 9.87 6.57
N ASP A 104 -33.43 10.59 6.02
CA ASP A 104 -34.58 10.02 5.29
C ASP A 104 -34.31 9.78 3.80
N ASP A 105 -33.03 9.66 3.40
CA ASP A 105 -32.66 9.26 2.04
C ASP A 105 -31.47 8.28 2.01
N ASN A 106 -31.41 7.51 0.93
CA ASN A 106 -30.37 6.50 0.73
C ASN A 106 -28.99 7.14 0.52
N ASP A 107 -28.94 8.40 0.08
CA ASP A 107 -27.72 9.16 -0.13
C ASP A 107 -27.05 9.52 1.20
N THR A 108 -27.83 9.85 2.21
CA THR A 108 -27.35 10.15 3.55
C THR A 108 -26.80 8.90 4.21
N ILE A 109 -27.44 7.75 4.01
CA ILE A 109 -26.92 6.44 4.45
C ILE A 109 -25.62 6.12 3.70
N ALA A 110 -25.58 6.24 2.38
CA ALA A 110 -24.39 5.94 1.57
C ALA A 110 -23.20 6.84 1.97
N ASN A 111 -23.43 8.14 2.12
CA ASN A 111 -22.41 9.10 2.55
C ASN A 111 -21.98 8.89 4.00
N GLY A 112 -22.93 8.60 4.90
CA GLY A 112 -22.67 8.32 6.30
C GLY A 112 -21.81 7.07 6.50
N LEU A 113 -22.15 5.99 5.79
CA LEU A 113 -21.39 4.75 5.82
C LEU A 113 -20.03 4.89 5.11
N ALA A 114 -19.95 5.61 3.99
CA ALA A 114 -18.66 5.93 3.34
C ALA A 114 -17.73 6.70 4.28
N ARG A 115 -18.26 7.67 5.05
CA ARG A 115 -17.48 8.37 6.10
C ARG A 115 -17.03 7.42 7.21
N ALA A 116 -17.91 6.53 7.66
CA ALA A 116 -17.56 5.52 8.67
C ALA A 116 -16.44 4.59 8.17
N ILE A 117 -16.50 4.17 6.90
CA ILE A 117 -15.46 3.36 6.25
C ILE A 117 -14.14 4.10 6.18
N ASN A 118 -14.13 5.34 5.68
CA ASN A 118 -12.90 6.15 5.58
C ASN A 118 -12.24 6.43 6.93
N LYS A 119 -13.04 6.48 8.01
CA LYS A 119 -12.55 6.62 9.39
C LYS A 119 -12.06 5.30 9.97
N GLY A 120 -12.77 4.21 9.72
CA GLY A 120 -12.54 2.90 10.34
C GLY A 120 -11.47 2.05 9.65
N CYS A 121 -11.28 2.22 8.34
CA CYS A 121 -10.36 1.43 7.54
C CYS A 121 -9.40 2.36 6.75
N PRO A 122 -8.19 2.64 7.30
CA PRO A 122 -7.27 3.60 6.68
C PRO A 122 -6.67 3.13 5.35
N GLN A 123 -6.77 1.85 5.01
CA GLN A 123 -6.19 1.25 3.80
C GLN A 123 -7.12 1.29 2.57
N VAL A 124 -8.35 1.75 2.74
CA VAL A 124 -9.31 1.95 1.64
C VAL A 124 -9.74 3.40 1.55
N PHE A 125 -10.35 3.74 0.43
CA PHE A 125 -11.08 4.98 0.21
C PHE A 125 -12.50 4.63 -0.26
N ALA A 126 -13.50 5.23 0.38
CA ALA A 126 -14.90 5.03 0.07
C ALA A 126 -15.59 6.35 -0.32
N ILE A 127 -16.48 6.28 -1.31
CA ILE A 127 -17.27 7.43 -1.79
C ILE A 127 -18.73 6.99 -1.85
N GLY A 128 -19.61 7.72 -1.16
CA GLY A 128 -21.05 7.61 -1.36
C GLY A 128 -21.45 8.29 -2.66
N ALA A 129 -22.27 7.63 -3.47
CA ALA A 129 -22.79 8.13 -4.72
C ALA A 129 -24.31 7.94 -4.75
N GLY A 130 -25.05 9.01 -5.01
CA GLY A 130 -26.49 8.89 -5.23
C GLY A 130 -26.80 8.20 -6.55
N ASP A 131 -27.91 7.48 -6.59
CA ASP A 131 -28.45 6.89 -7.81
C ASP A 131 -29.73 7.65 -8.20
N GLU A 132 -29.78 8.19 -9.42
CA GLU A 132 -30.96 8.89 -9.93
C GLU A 132 -32.01 7.92 -10.53
N THR A 133 -31.78 6.61 -10.51
CA THR A 133 -32.69 5.64 -11.12
C THR A 133 -33.63 4.95 -10.12
N THR A 134 -34.87 4.72 -10.57
CA THR A 134 -36.00 4.27 -9.74
C THR A 134 -36.09 2.74 -9.61
N PRO A 135 -36.49 2.18 -8.44
CA PRO A 135 -36.84 2.88 -7.20
C PRO A 135 -35.65 2.91 -6.20
N VAL A 136 -34.97 4.07 -6.16
CA VAL A 136 -34.14 4.64 -5.08
C VAL A 136 -33.10 3.74 -4.40
N SER A 137 -32.15 3.14 -5.10
CA SER A 137 -30.93 2.64 -4.40
C SER A 137 -29.90 3.78 -4.25
N SER A 138 -28.87 3.62 -3.43
CA SER A 138 -27.67 4.49 -3.50
C SER A 138 -26.44 3.60 -3.44
N ASN A 139 -25.30 4.10 -3.87
CA ASN A 139 -24.12 3.28 -4.05
C ASN A 139 -22.96 3.79 -3.18
N ILE A 140 -22.07 2.86 -2.82
CA ILE A 140 -20.78 3.17 -2.22
C ILE A 140 -19.72 2.52 -3.08
N TYR A 141 -18.85 3.35 -3.66
CA TYR A 141 -17.64 2.88 -4.32
C TYR A 141 -16.54 2.76 -3.28
N ILE A 142 -15.91 1.59 -3.19
CA ILE A 142 -14.80 1.32 -2.30
C ILE A 142 -13.60 0.90 -3.13
N GLN A 143 -12.44 1.48 -2.86
CA GLN A 143 -11.18 1.16 -3.53
C GLN A 143 -10.05 1.00 -2.51
N ALA A 144 -9.17 0.03 -2.71
CA ALA A 144 -7.91 -0.05 -1.97
C ALA A 144 -6.98 1.13 -2.30
N LYS A 145 -6.27 1.67 -1.31
CA LYS A 145 -5.31 2.76 -1.55
C LYS A 145 -4.06 2.33 -2.32
N ILE A 146 -3.76 1.04 -2.32
CA ILE A 146 -2.60 0.47 -3.02
C ILE A 146 -3.02 -0.66 -3.95
N GLY A 147 -2.36 -0.77 -5.11
CA GLY A 147 -2.74 -1.69 -6.19
C GLY A 147 -2.67 -3.17 -5.82
N ASN A 148 -1.62 -3.55 -5.10
CA ASN A 148 -1.37 -4.92 -4.65
C ASN A 148 -2.06 -5.28 -3.32
N LEU A 149 -3.06 -4.51 -2.89
CA LEU A 149 -3.84 -4.84 -1.70
C LEU A 149 -5.16 -5.45 -2.11
N HIS A 150 -5.27 -6.75 -1.82
CA HIS A 150 -6.55 -7.42 -1.91
C HIS A 150 -7.43 -6.98 -0.74
N VAL A 151 -8.61 -6.45 -1.09
CA VAL A 151 -9.64 -6.07 -0.13
C VAL A 151 -10.86 -6.92 -0.40
N GLY A 152 -11.30 -7.66 0.61
CA GLY A 152 -12.59 -8.35 0.59
C GLY A 152 -13.65 -7.49 1.24
N ILE A 153 -14.82 -7.38 0.64
CA ILE A 153 -15.99 -6.77 1.27
C ILE A 153 -17.00 -7.86 1.61
N ILE A 154 -17.45 -7.87 2.86
CA ILE A 154 -18.49 -8.77 3.35
C ILE A 154 -19.54 -7.97 4.10
N ASP A 155 -20.75 -8.53 4.20
CA ASP A 155 -21.79 -7.96 5.07
C ASP A 155 -21.23 -7.84 6.50
N GLY A 156 -21.36 -6.65 7.09
CA GLY A 156 -20.87 -6.36 8.42
C GLY A 156 -21.76 -6.88 9.55
N GLY A 157 -22.90 -7.52 9.23
CA GLY A 157 -23.82 -8.07 10.22
C GLY A 157 -24.64 -6.99 10.93
N GLY A 158 -24.95 -5.90 10.22
CA GLY A 158 -25.85 -4.84 10.72
C GLY A 158 -27.29 -5.33 10.83
N THR A 159 -28.16 -4.53 11.45
CA THR A 159 -29.61 -4.81 11.48
C THR A 159 -30.21 -4.81 10.08
N ILE A 160 -29.58 -4.07 9.15
CA ILE A 160 -29.97 -4.00 7.74
C ILE A 160 -28.92 -4.71 6.89
N THR A 161 -29.35 -5.76 6.16
CA THR A 161 -28.53 -6.44 5.16
C THR A 161 -28.25 -5.50 4.00
N ILE A 162 -26.98 -5.39 3.63
CA ILE A 162 -26.54 -4.58 2.50
C ILE A 162 -26.79 -5.34 1.20
N VAL A 163 -27.33 -4.66 0.19
CA VAL A 163 -27.73 -5.30 -1.06
C VAL A 163 -26.59 -5.25 -2.07
N THR A 164 -26.30 -6.41 -2.64
CA THR A 164 -25.29 -6.65 -3.68
C THR A 164 -23.90 -6.06 -3.39
N LEU A 165 -23.01 -6.93 -2.94
CA LEU A 165 -21.56 -6.69 -2.96
C LEU A 165 -21.06 -7.13 -4.33
N THR A 166 -20.66 -6.17 -5.16
CA THR A 166 -20.16 -6.45 -6.51
C THR A 166 -18.68 -6.13 -6.57
N GLU A 167 -17.86 -7.15 -6.87
CA GLU A 167 -16.47 -6.97 -7.25
C GLU A 167 -16.42 -6.31 -8.64
N LEU A 168 -15.98 -5.06 -8.70
CA LEU A 168 -15.82 -4.35 -9.98
C LEU A 168 -14.49 -4.69 -10.66
N LEU A 169 -13.54 -5.23 -9.90
CA LEU A 169 -12.28 -5.81 -10.37
C LEU A 169 -11.94 -7.02 -9.47
N PRO A 170 -12.31 -8.25 -9.88
CA PRO A 170 -12.17 -9.45 -9.05
C PRO A 170 -10.71 -9.97 -8.97
N LEU A 171 -9.81 -9.43 -9.80
CA LEU A 171 -8.38 -9.69 -9.73
C LEU A 171 -7.67 -8.35 -9.78
N HIS A 172 -6.95 -8.00 -8.72
CA HIS A 172 -5.97 -6.92 -8.81
C HIS A 172 -5.05 -7.24 -10.01
N ALA A 173 -4.81 -6.28 -10.90
CA ALA A 173 -3.74 -6.44 -11.86
C ALA A 173 -2.44 -6.23 -11.07
N THR A 174 -1.96 -7.29 -10.44
CA THR A 174 -0.71 -7.24 -9.67
C THR A 174 0.44 -7.12 -10.64
N VAL A 175 1.29 -6.14 -10.37
CA VAL A 175 2.63 -6.07 -10.94
C VAL A 175 3.55 -6.76 -9.94
N ASP A 176 4.66 -7.32 -10.41
CA ASP A 176 5.66 -7.97 -9.58
C ASP A 176 6.49 -6.97 -8.74
N THR A 177 5.90 -5.84 -8.35
CA THR A 177 6.51 -4.78 -7.54
C THR A 177 6.62 -5.19 -6.07
N LEU A 178 7.51 -4.53 -5.32
CA LEU A 178 7.77 -4.85 -3.92
C LEU A 178 6.51 -4.76 -3.05
N GLN A 179 6.27 -5.82 -2.28
CA GLN A 179 5.13 -5.89 -1.37
C GLN A 179 5.58 -5.78 0.09
N PHE A 180 5.16 -4.71 0.75
CA PHE A 180 5.35 -4.47 2.18
C PHE A 180 4.18 -5.01 3.01
N ALA A 181 4.46 -5.44 4.24
CA ALA A 181 3.45 -5.75 5.24
C ALA A 181 2.84 -4.48 5.82
N LYS A 182 1.69 -4.63 6.48
CA LYS A 182 1.07 -3.55 7.27
C LYS A 182 2.02 -3.09 8.38
N SER A 183 2.10 -1.78 8.58
CA SER A 183 2.95 -1.20 9.63
C SER A 183 2.42 -1.55 11.02
N SER A 184 3.32 -1.93 11.92
CA SER A 184 3.01 -2.26 13.31
C SER A 184 4.23 -1.98 14.18
N ALA A 185 4.01 -1.71 15.46
CA ALA A 185 5.09 -1.43 16.42
C ALA A 185 6.10 -0.33 15.96
N GLY A 186 5.70 0.58 15.06
CA GLY A 186 6.57 1.64 14.53
C GLY A 186 7.54 1.15 13.47
N ALA A 187 7.27 -0.02 12.88
CA ALA A 187 8.04 -0.61 11.80
C ALA A 187 7.12 -1.12 10.68
N MET A 188 7.64 -1.07 9.46
CA MET A 188 7.06 -1.68 8.27
C MET A 188 8.08 -2.65 7.71
N SER A 189 7.68 -3.91 7.56
CA SER A 189 8.56 -4.95 7.05
C SER A 189 8.18 -5.32 5.61
N LYS A 190 9.11 -5.97 4.91
CA LYS A 190 8.79 -6.82 3.75
C LYS A 190 7.64 -7.78 4.10
N SER A 191 6.75 -8.04 3.15
CA SER A 191 5.67 -9.04 3.29
C SER A 191 6.19 -10.48 3.22
N THR A 192 5.29 -11.47 3.18
CA THR A 192 5.67 -12.87 2.95
C THR A 192 6.08 -13.16 1.51
N ALA A 193 5.90 -12.23 0.57
CA ALA A 193 6.32 -12.40 -0.82
C ALA A 193 7.85 -12.57 -0.93
N VAL A 194 8.31 -13.40 -1.87
CA VAL A 194 9.74 -13.57 -2.14
C VAL A 194 10.24 -12.32 -2.86
N TRP A 195 11.27 -11.66 -2.33
CA TRP A 195 11.95 -10.56 -3.00
C TRP A 195 13.27 -11.10 -3.53
N SER A 196 13.41 -11.10 -4.85
CA SER A 196 14.59 -11.68 -5.50
C SER A 196 14.81 -11.09 -6.87
N ASP A 197 16.01 -11.27 -7.42
CA ASP A 197 16.29 -11.16 -8.85
C ASP A 197 17.63 -11.85 -9.16
N THR A 198 17.96 -11.99 -10.44
CA THR A 198 19.29 -12.40 -10.90
C THR A 198 20.25 -11.20 -10.87
N VAL A 199 21.44 -11.41 -10.31
CA VAL A 199 22.51 -10.41 -10.34
C VAL A 199 22.92 -10.15 -11.79
N ILE A 200 22.82 -8.89 -12.21
CA ILE A 200 23.11 -8.41 -13.56
C ILE A 200 24.63 -8.30 -13.76
N THR A 201 25.33 -7.74 -12.77
CA THR A 201 26.77 -7.46 -12.84
C THR A 201 27.47 -7.94 -11.57
N SER A 202 28.62 -8.62 -11.70
CA SER A 202 29.45 -8.99 -10.55
C SER A 202 30.03 -7.74 -9.87
N GLY A 203 30.04 -7.71 -8.54
CA GLY A 203 30.55 -6.57 -7.78
C GLY A 203 30.36 -6.74 -6.28
N VAL A 204 30.79 -5.74 -5.51
CA VAL A 204 30.53 -5.68 -4.07
C VAL A 204 29.37 -4.71 -3.84
N ALA A 205 28.24 -5.22 -3.34
CA ALA A 205 27.08 -4.42 -2.97
C ALA A 205 27.43 -3.46 -1.83
N GLY A 206 27.18 -2.17 -2.02
CA GLY A 206 27.49 -1.14 -1.03
C GLY A 206 26.28 -0.33 -0.58
N TYR A 207 25.28 -0.14 -1.45
CA TYR A 207 24.04 0.55 -1.08
C TYR A 207 22.86 0.09 -1.95
N PHE A 208 21.64 0.39 -1.49
CA PHE A 208 20.42 0.17 -2.26
C PHE A 208 19.59 1.46 -2.34
N ARG A 209 18.71 1.50 -3.33
CA ARG A 209 17.58 2.43 -3.38
C ARG A 209 16.28 1.67 -3.59
N ILE A 210 15.24 2.02 -2.84
CA ILE A 210 13.86 1.69 -3.19
C ILE A 210 13.29 2.89 -3.93
N VAL A 211 12.77 2.62 -5.11
CA VAL A 211 12.34 3.64 -6.07
C VAL A 211 11.09 3.18 -6.80
N THR A 212 10.33 4.10 -7.39
CA THR A 212 9.25 3.74 -8.31
C THR A 212 9.81 3.15 -9.60
N SER A 213 8.98 2.45 -10.37
CA SER A 213 9.36 1.86 -11.66
C SER A 213 9.89 2.89 -12.67
N HIS A 214 9.44 4.15 -12.59
CA HIS A 214 9.87 5.27 -13.45
C HIS A 214 11.18 5.94 -13.06
N ASP A 215 11.78 5.59 -11.93
CA ASP A 215 13.02 6.23 -11.50
C ASP A 215 14.15 5.96 -12.50
N ASP A 216 14.77 7.03 -13.00
CA ASP A 216 15.81 6.96 -14.03
C ASP A 216 17.24 7.02 -13.46
N GLY A 217 17.36 7.15 -12.13
CA GLY A 217 18.63 7.25 -11.42
C GLY A 217 19.38 8.58 -11.61
N THR A 218 18.78 9.58 -12.27
CA THR A 218 19.38 10.91 -12.44
C THR A 218 19.18 11.76 -11.18
N LEU A 219 19.67 13.01 -11.19
CA LEU A 219 19.45 13.94 -10.07
C LEU A 219 17.95 14.21 -9.93
N ASP A 220 17.36 13.88 -8.78
CA ASP A 220 15.99 14.25 -8.47
C ASP A 220 15.95 15.74 -8.11
N THR A 221 15.23 16.49 -8.92
CA THR A 221 14.90 17.89 -8.63
C THR A 221 13.46 17.91 -8.12
N ALA A 222 13.08 18.91 -7.33
CA ALA A 222 11.71 19.06 -6.81
C ALA A 222 10.58 19.12 -7.88
N THR A 223 10.91 18.95 -9.16
CA THR A 223 10.00 18.90 -10.30
C THR A 223 9.88 17.51 -10.94
N LEU A 224 10.77 16.57 -10.61
CA LEU A 224 10.79 15.21 -11.18
C LEU A 224 9.97 14.22 -10.33
N ASP A 225 9.65 14.57 -9.07
CA ASP A 225 8.83 13.79 -8.15
C ASP A 225 9.22 12.30 -8.12
N GLN A 226 10.53 12.00 -8.02
CA GLN A 226 11.04 10.62 -7.96
C GLN A 226 11.31 10.22 -6.49
N PRO A 227 10.31 9.70 -5.74
CA PRO A 227 10.54 9.32 -4.35
C PRO A 227 11.59 8.22 -4.27
N ARG A 228 12.61 8.45 -3.44
CA ARG A 228 13.72 7.52 -3.22
C ARG A 228 13.90 7.27 -1.74
N LEU A 229 14.03 6.00 -1.38
CA LEU A 229 14.56 5.60 -0.09
C LEU A 229 15.94 5.00 -0.32
N GLN A 230 16.95 5.48 0.39
CA GLN A 230 18.34 5.01 0.28
C GLN A 230 18.81 4.40 1.59
N GLY A 231 19.62 3.34 1.50
CA GLY A 231 20.28 2.76 2.66
C GLY A 231 21.57 2.05 2.30
N SER A 232 22.42 1.81 3.29
CA SER A 232 23.68 1.08 3.13
C SER A 232 23.45 -0.42 3.10
N ILE A 233 24.40 -1.15 2.50
CA ILE A 233 24.45 -2.61 2.50
C ILE A 233 25.68 -3.08 3.24
N SER A 234 25.50 -4.06 4.12
CA SER A 234 26.58 -4.76 4.81
C SER A 234 26.19 -6.22 5.05
N THR A 235 27.05 -7.00 5.71
CA THR A 235 26.66 -8.30 6.29
C THR A 235 26.08 -8.16 7.69
N SER A 236 26.29 -7.02 8.36
CA SER A 236 25.63 -6.67 9.62
C SER A 236 25.65 -5.16 9.86
N GLY A 237 24.68 -4.67 10.65
CA GLY A 237 24.64 -3.30 11.16
C GLY A 237 24.24 -2.23 10.14
N ALA A 238 23.88 -2.60 8.92
CA ALA A 238 23.36 -1.70 7.89
C ALA A 238 21.83 -1.75 7.79
N GLU A 239 21.24 -0.81 7.04
CA GLU A 239 19.79 -0.79 6.76
C GLU A 239 19.32 -2.01 5.96
N LEU A 240 20.20 -2.55 5.09
CA LEU A 240 20.00 -3.85 4.45
C LEU A 240 21.22 -4.75 4.73
N ASN A 241 20.97 -5.92 5.29
CA ASN A 241 22.01 -6.89 5.58
C ASN A 241 21.86 -8.09 4.64
N LEU A 242 22.91 -8.37 3.86
CA LEU A 242 23.01 -9.54 3.00
C LEU A 242 23.87 -10.63 3.65
N SER A 243 23.65 -11.90 3.30
CA SER A 243 24.52 -12.99 3.74
C SER A 243 25.93 -12.89 3.15
N ASN A 244 26.07 -12.28 1.97
CA ASN A 244 27.33 -11.96 1.31
C ASN A 244 27.13 -10.70 0.45
N THR A 245 28.08 -9.76 0.49
CA THR A 245 28.05 -8.54 -0.34
C THR A 245 28.80 -8.71 -1.65
N SER A 246 29.64 -9.74 -1.81
CA SER A 246 30.27 -10.06 -3.10
C SER A 246 29.29 -10.83 -3.97
N LEU A 247 28.68 -10.11 -4.91
CA LEU A 247 27.68 -10.61 -5.84
C LEU A 247 28.36 -11.06 -7.15
N VAL A 248 27.84 -12.14 -7.73
CA VAL A 248 28.33 -12.72 -8.99
C VAL A 248 27.20 -12.70 -10.00
N ALA A 249 27.48 -12.17 -11.20
CA ALA A 249 26.52 -12.12 -12.29
C ALA A 249 25.93 -13.51 -12.60
N GLY A 250 24.62 -13.56 -12.86
CA GLY A 250 23.89 -14.79 -13.15
C GLY A 250 23.44 -15.58 -11.91
N THR A 251 23.86 -15.20 -10.70
CA THR A 251 23.36 -15.82 -9.47
C THR A 251 22.07 -15.15 -9.01
N THR A 252 21.15 -15.91 -8.42
CA THR A 252 19.96 -15.35 -7.78
C THR A 252 20.35 -14.71 -6.45
N LEU A 253 19.95 -13.46 -6.26
CA LEU A 253 20.00 -12.75 -4.99
C LEU A 253 18.59 -12.72 -4.39
N THR A 254 18.46 -13.14 -3.13
CA THR A 254 17.23 -13.02 -2.35
C THR A 254 17.40 -11.99 -1.26
N ILE A 255 16.35 -11.21 -1.01
CA ILE A 255 16.25 -10.32 0.14
C ILE A 255 15.35 -11.00 1.16
N ASP A 256 15.96 -11.67 2.14
CA ASP A 256 15.22 -12.50 3.10
C ASP A 256 14.46 -11.63 4.10
N THR A 257 15.10 -10.55 4.58
CA THR A 257 14.53 -9.60 5.53
C THR A 257 14.77 -8.16 5.10
N TYR A 258 13.77 -7.30 5.28
CA TYR A 258 13.89 -5.86 5.15
C TYR A 258 12.84 -5.18 6.02
N SER A 259 13.21 -4.08 6.69
CA SER A 259 12.28 -3.28 7.47
C SER A 259 12.67 -1.81 7.53
N ILE A 260 11.67 -0.94 7.51
CA ILE A 260 11.79 0.49 7.77
C ILE A 260 11.17 0.74 9.14
N SER A 261 11.91 1.37 10.06
CA SER A 261 11.42 1.73 11.38
C SER A 261 11.48 3.23 11.61
N LEU A 262 10.41 3.79 12.17
CA LEU A 262 10.45 5.15 12.72
C LEU A 262 10.88 5.08 14.19
N PRO A 263 11.89 5.85 14.62
CA PRO A 263 12.36 5.84 16.00
C PRO A 263 11.23 6.20 16.97
N ALA A 264 11.29 5.63 18.18
CA ALA A 264 10.25 5.80 19.20
C ALA A 264 10.41 7.09 20.03
N GLU A 265 11.58 7.75 19.97
CA GLU A 265 11.98 8.84 20.86
C GLU A 265 12.76 9.95 20.14
#